data_AF-A0A8T4FQQ2-F1
#
_entry.id   AF-A0A8T4FQQ2-F1
#
_cell.length_a   1.000
_cell.length_b   1.000
_cell.length_c   1.000
_cell.angle_alpha   90.00
_cell.angle_beta   90.00
_cell.angle_gamma   90.00
#
_symmetry.space_group_name_H-M   'P 1'
#
loop_
_entity.id
_entity.type
_entity.pdbx_description
1 polymer ?
#
loop_
_entity_poly.entity_id
_entity_poly.type
_entity_poly.pdbx_seq_one_letter_code
_entity_poly.pdbx_strand_id
1 'polypeptide(L)'
;MQRYKVIVIAVAAIVVIAGAAVLLSNRSSEAESTEINLISGLEGVGSGFYFDESKVDKGDLFVLNDDSTLKTHNVPGVGEIVIFKAAGWERLLFGVPTVGSIQYYQLKTIVEVYLADPAYTDGETKKLSLVAGNPGDGQVGYTVTQGSAARIKEVQSSTGLAIGITWEPQFSALVIGETATYQNLVTTDLLFPHVTCCVLYGNTHYMEGNKDTTERLVWAVKNATDWLNSVVKDIKENGYDPSVATHKALVDYAYKHAGGASSGLTTEQILNAFDAIEYAWGDEMAYASIDASNPLSRIKADISSQTQTLYDIGGLATNTLADLGFRNTAEFAERFVDDSYIRSILNKSSYGSPSALTTVTLSVIVNDLHQLPTHLADEKLPGLSKINPSLNEDRTLYEQAGLNVKFIDATGSNGVVTALNSNQAQYGVAAEPAVILYDINNKQTTA
;
A
#
# COMPACT_ATOMS: atom_id res chain seq x y z
N MET A 1 18.87 27.19 18.66
CA MET A 1 18.42 26.78 17.31
C MET A 1 19.46 26.02 16.49
N GLN A 2 20.77 26.31 16.57
CA GLN A 2 21.79 25.64 15.74
C GLN A 2 22.09 24.18 16.15
N ARG A 3 21.93 23.83 17.44
CA ARG A 3 22.19 22.48 17.97
C ARG A 3 21.14 21.42 17.57
N TYR A 4 19.89 21.81 17.32
CA TYR A 4 18.83 20.88 16.90
C TYR A 4 18.94 20.47 15.43
N LYS A 5 19.40 21.37 14.54
CA LYS A 5 19.64 21.05 13.12
C LYS A 5 20.78 20.04 12.93
N VAL A 6 21.81 20.09 13.77
CA VAL A 6 22.95 19.15 13.69
C VAL A 6 22.54 17.74 14.14
N ILE A 7 21.64 17.61 15.11
CA ILE A 7 21.18 16.30 15.61
C ILE A 7 20.24 15.62 14.60
N VAL A 8 19.32 16.35 13.97
CA VAL A 8 18.39 15.77 12.97
C VAL A 8 19.13 15.32 11.70
N ILE A 9 20.11 16.10 11.23
CA ILE A 9 20.94 15.71 10.07
C ILE A 9 21.84 14.51 10.43
N ALA A 10 22.36 14.45 11.65
CA ALA A 10 23.17 13.32 12.10
C ALA A 10 22.35 12.02 12.20
N VAL A 11 21.11 12.06 12.71
CA VAL A 11 20.25 10.87 12.79
C VAL A 11 19.83 10.39 11.39
N ALA A 12 19.44 11.31 10.49
CA ALA A 12 19.10 10.95 9.11
C ALA A 12 20.29 10.37 8.34
N ALA A 13 21.50 10.93 8.52
CA ALA A 13 22.72 10.39 7.91
C ALA A 13 23.11 9.03 8.51
N ILE A 14 22.92 8.81 9.81
CA ILE A 14 23.22 7.52 10.46
C ILE A 14 22.26 6.42 9.97
N VAL A 15 20.97 6.72 9.73
CA VAL A 15 20.02 5.73 9.18
C VAL A 15 20.36 5.38 7.72
N VAL A 16 20.73 6.35 6.90
CA VAL A 16 21.15 6.12 5.50
C VAL A 16 22.49 5.36 5.44
N ILE A 17 23.45 5.69 6.30
CA ILE A 17 24.76 5.03 6.34
C ILE A 17 24.67 3.64 6.97
N ALA A 18 23.79 3.42 7.97
CA ALA A 18 23.56 2.09 8.53
C ALA A 18 22.88 1.16 7.50
N GLY A 19 21.91 1.67 6.73
CA GLY A 19 21.33 0.94 5.59
C GLY A 19 22.38 0.58 4.54
N ALA A 20 23.24 1.53 4.16
CA ALA A 20 24.31 1.32 3.19
C ALA A 20 25.45 0.39 3.70
N ALA A 21 25.79 0.45 4.99
CA ALA A 21 26.85 -0.37 5.59
C ALA A 21 26.43 -1.83 5.82
N VAL A 22 25.14 -2.08 6.10
CA VAL A 22 24.56 -3.44 6.12
C VAL A 22 24.49 -4.01 4.70
N LEU A 23 24.16 -3.18 3.69
CA LEU A 23 24.19 -3.58 2.27
C LEU A 23 25.58 -3.97 1.74
N LEU A 24 26.65 -3.38 2.29
CA LEU A 24 28.03 -3.66 1.86
C LEU A 24 28.69 -4.83 2.58
N SER A 25 28.20 -5.26 3.75
CA SER A 25 28.85 -6.29 4.59
C SER A 25 28.34 -7.71 4.35
N ASN A 26 27.23 -7.91 3.62
CA ASN A 26 26.65 -9.24 3.37
C ASN A 26 26.98 -9.86 1.99
N ARG A 27 27.88 -9.27 1.20
CA ARG A 27 28.37 -9.90 -0.04
C ARG A 27 29.44 -10.95 0.26
N SER A 28 29.06 -12.04 0.93
CA SER A 28 29.83 -13.29 0.91
C SER A 28 29.51 -14.11 -0.33
N SER A 29 30.55 -14.71 -0.90
CA SER A 29 30.57 -15.57 -2.07
C SER A 29 29.53 -16.71 -2.02
N GLU A 30 28.81 -16.89 -3.15
CA GLU A 30 27.61 -17.74 -3.37
C GLU A 30 26.27 -17.13 -2.94
N ALA A 31 26.04 -15.85 -3.28
CA ALA A 31 24.72 -15.24 -3.05
C ALA A 31 23.66 -15.91 -3.94
N GLU A 32 22.71 -16.62 -3.31
CA GLU A 32 21.40 -16.95 -3.90
C GLU A 32 20.82 -15.69 -4.57
N SER A 33 20.11 -15.86 -5.69
CA SER A 33 19.54 -14.73 -6.44
C SER A 33 18.74 -13.83 -5.51
N THR A 34 19.04 -12.53 -5.51
CA THR A 34 18.27 -11.50 -4.80
C THR A 34 17.03 -11.08 -5.58
N GLU A 35 16.75 -11.73 -6.71
CA GLU A 35 15.57 -11.45 -7.52
C GLU A 35 14.29 -11.63 -6.70
N ILE A 36 13.35 -10.71 -6.91
CA ILE A 36 12.03 -10.74 -6.32
C ILE A 36 10.98 -10.73 -7.43
N ASN A 37 9.89 -11.46 -7.21
CA ASN A 37 8.75 -11.46 -8.11
C ASN A 37 7.47 -11.14 -7.34
N LEU A 38 6.61 -10.32 -7.96
CA LEU A 38 5.25 -10.10 -7.51
C LEU A 38 4.41 -11.32 -7.86
N ILE A 39 3.65 -11.85 -6.90
CA ILE A 39 2.85 -13.07 -7.09
C ILE A 39 1.35 -12.88 -6.84
N SER A 40 0.94 -11.74 -6.27
CA SER A 40 -0.47 -11.39 -6.03
C SER A 40 -0.60 -9.89 -5.71
N GLY A 41 -1.72 -9.27 -6.10
CA GLY A 41 -2.12 -7.96 -5.58
C GLY A 41 -3.09 -8.17 -4.43
N LEU A 42 -2.89 -7.50 -3.29
CA LEU A 42 -3.64 -7.76 -2.06
C LEU A 42 -4.75 -6.74 -1.77
N GLU A 43 -4.63 -5.55 -2.34
CA GLU A 43 -5.66 -4.54 -2.27
C GLU A 43 -5.35 -3.38 -3.23
N GLY A 44 -6.34 -2.54 -3.48
CA GLY A 44 -6.11 -1.24 -4.07
C GLY A 44 -6.29 -0.11 -3.09
N VAL A 45 -6.53 1.06 -3.66
CA VAL A 45 -6.80 2.33 -2.98
C VAL A 45 -7.55 2.19 -1.65
N GLY A 46 -7.14 3.03 -0.69
CA GLY A 46 -7.64 3.03 0.69
C GLY A 46 -6.88 4.05 1.53
N SER A 47 -6.46 5.17 0.92
CA SER A 47 -5.76 6.26 1.57
C SER A 47 -6.54 7.57 1.37
N GLY A 48 -6.16 8.62 2.08
CA GLY A 48 -6.82 9.90 1.92
C GLY A 48 -5.94 11.08 2.26
N PHE A 49 -6.22 12.20 1.59
CA PHE A 49 -5.71 13.50 1.95
C PHE A 49 -6.60 14.12 3.03
N TYR A 50 -5.98 14.65 4.07
CA TYR A 50 -6.64 15.33 5.17
C TYR A 50 -6.13 16.77 5.26
N PHE A 51 -6.95 17.68 5.76
CA PHE A 51 -6.57 19.09 5.91
C PHE A 51 -7.24 19.78 7.10
N ASP A 52 -6.59 20.83 7.59
CA ASP A 52 -7.06 21.71 8.65
C ASP A 52 -7.79 22.89 7.98
N GLU A 53 -9.12 22.84 7.97
CA GLU A 53 -9.98 23.82 7.29
C GLU A 53 -9.82 25.25 7.82
N SER A 54 -9.24 25.42 9.02
CA SER A 54 -8.92 26.75 9.56
C SER A 54 -7.68 27.38 8.91
N LYS A 55 -6.90 26.61 8.15
CA LYS A 55 -5.62 27.02 7.56
C LYS A 55 -5.54 26.85 6.05
N VAL A 56 -6.31 25.93 5.48
CA VAL A 56 -6.32 25.62 4.05
C VAL A 56 -7.75 25.57 3.57
N ASP A 57 -8.05 26.29 2.48
CA ASP A 57 -9.34 26.18 1.79
C ASP A 57 -9.26 25.11 0.71
N LYS A 58 -10.18 24.14 0.74
CA LYS A 58 -10.31 23.10 -0.29
C LYS A 58 -10.55 23.71 -1.67
N GLY A 59 -11.28 24.83 -1.74
CA GLY A 59 -11.55 25.59 -2.96
C GLY A 59 -10.33 26.28 -3.55
N ASP A 60 -9.22 26.39 -2.83
CA ASP A 60 -7.95 26.89 -3.39
C ASP A 60 -7.17 25.78 -4.10
N LEU A 61 -7.39 24.51 -3.73
CA LEU A 61 -6.65 23.36 -4.25
C LEU A 61 -7.36 22.66 -5.41
N PHE A 62 -8.70 22.69 -5.41
CA PHE A 62 -9.56 21.98 -6.34
C PHE A 62 -10.66 22.87 -6.91
N VAL A 63 -11.17 22.49 -8.08
CA VAL A 63 -12.42 23.03 -8.61
C VAL A 63 -13.60 22.36 -7.91
N LEU A 64 -14.56 23.18 -7.48
CA LEU A 64 -15.77 22.72 -6.81
C LEU A 64 -17.01 22.92 -7.71
N ASN A 65 -18.01 22.06 -7.54
CA ASN A 65 -19.36 22.26 -8.04
C ASN A 65 -20.12 23.28 -7.17
N ASP A 66 -21.30 23.73 -7.62
CA ASP A 66 -22.13 24.69 -6.89
C ASP A 66 -22.57 24.19 -5.49
N ASP A 67 -22.63 22.86 -5.31
CA ASP A 67 -22.92 22.20 -4.03
C ASP A 67 -21.66 21.97 -3.17
N SER A 68 -20.52 22.55 -3.55
CA SER A 68 -19.21 22.42 -2.89
C SER A 68 -18.58 21.02 -2.96
N THR A 69 -19.12 20.09 -3.76
CA THR A 69 -18.45 18.81 -4.06
C THR A 69 -17.30 19.01 -5.03
N LEU A 70 -16.35 18.06 -5.06
CA LEU A 70 -15.23 18.11 -5.99
C LEU A 70 -15.74 17.95 -7.43
N LYS A 71 -15.33 18.86 -8.31
CA LYS A 71 -15.61 18.71 -9.73
C LYS A 71 -14.65 17.69 -10.33
N THR A 72 -15.21 16.76 -11.09
CA THR A 72 -14.47 15.72 -11.80
C THR A 72 -14.55 15.89 -13.31
N HIS A 73 -13.64 15.24 -14.02
CA HIS A 73 -13.74 15.01 -15.45
C HIS A 73 -13.12 13.66 -15.82
N ASN A 74 -13.47 13.15 -17.00
CA ASN A 74 -12.94 11.89 -17.49
C ASN A 74 -11.65 12.12 -18.29
N VAL A 75 -10.54 11.56 -17.81
CA VAL A 75 -9.26 11.53 -18.53
C VAL A 75 -9.14 10.20 -19.28
N PRO A 76 -8.98 10.19 -20.62
CA PRO A 76 -8.86 8.97 -21.39
C PRO A 76 -7.74 8.05 -20.87
N GLY A 77 -8.07 6.80 -20.57
CA GLY A 77 -7.12 5.81 -20.06
C GLY A 77 -6.83 5.89 -18.56
N VAL A 78 -7.37 6.88 -17.85
CA VAL A 78 -7.26 7.03 -16.39
C VAL A 78 -8.62 6.87 -15.72
N GLY A 79 -9.66 7.51 -16.26
CA GLY A 79 -11.01 7.50 -15.71
C GLY A 79 -11.42 8.84 -15.12
N GLU A 80 -12.40 8.82 -14.22
CA GLU A 80 -12.90 10.02 -13.56
C GLU A 80 -11.91 10.48 -12.47
N ILE A 81 -11.42 11.71 -12.61
CA ILE A 81 -10.50 12.32 -11.66
C ILE A 81 -10.97 13.73 -11.29
N VAL A 82 -10.55 14.21 -10.12
CA VAL A 82 -10.82 15.58 -9.68
C VAL A 82 -9.97 16.60 -10.42
N ILE A 83 -10.50 17.81 -10.59
CA ILE A 83 -9.81 18.91 -11.29
C ILE A 83 -9.05 19.77 -10.28
N PHE A 84 -7.75 19.97 -10.52
CA PHE A 84 -6.87 20.75 -9.65
C PHE A 84 -6.85 22.24 -10.02
N LYS A 85 -6.65 23.10 -9.01
CA LYS A 85 -6.29 24.51 -9.19
C LYS A 85 -4.80 24.71 -8.92
N ALA A 86 -4.01 24.79 -9.99
CA ALA A 86 -2.55 24.77 -9.89
C ALA A 86 -1.93 25.89 -9.02
N ALA A 87 -2.61 27.05 -8.92
CA ALA A 87 -2.14 28.19 -8.15
C ALA A 87 -2.09 27.94 -6.64
N GLY A 88 -3.02 27.16 -6.07
CA GLY A 88 -3.19 27.01 -4.63
C GLY A 88 -2.21 26.05 -3.94
N TRP A 89 -1.42 25.30 -4.71
CA TRP A 89 -0.54 24.26 -4.16
C TRP A 89 0.84 24.78 -3.73
N GLU A 90 1.31 25.86 -4.32
CA GLU A 90 2.64 26.41 -4.06
C GLU A 90 2.80 26.83 -2.59
N ARG A 91 3.98 26.57 -2.03
CA ARG A 91 4.38 26.85 -0.64
C ARG A 91 3.61 26.07 0.44
N LEU A 92 2.77 25.09 0.10
CA LEU A 92 2.17 24.19 1.08
C LEU A 92 3.17 23.17 1.61
N LEU A 93 3.04 22.81 2.89
CA LEU A 93 3.82 21.75 3.53
C LEU A 93 2.90 20.55 3.83
N PHE A 94 3.14 19.42 3.18
CA PHE A 94 2.38 18.19 3.34
C PHE A 94 3.02 17.21 4.33
N GLY A 95 2.19 16.55 5.13
CA GLY A 95 2.59 15.36 5.88
C GLY A 95 2.53 14.14 4.99
N VAL A 96 3.61 13.36 4.98
CA VAL A 96 3.66 12.06 4.28
C VAL A 96 4.15 10.96 5.24
N PRO A 97 3.67 9.71 5.10
CA PRO A 97 4.09 8.59 5.94
C PRO A 97 5.61 8.41 6.02
N THR A 98 6.25 8.31 4.87
CA THR A 98 7.70 8.19 4.72
C THR A 98 8.06 8.46 3.27
N VAL A 99 9.30 8.83 3.02
CA VAL A 99 9.84 8.76 1.66
C VAL A 99 9.85 7.29 1.27
N GLY A 100 9.26 6.98 0.12
CA GLY A 100 9.11 5.61 -0.35
C GLY A 100 7.70 5.02 -0.21
N SER A 101 6.77 5.68 0.48
CA SER A 101 5.38 5.20 0.51
C SER A 101 4.62 5.60 -0.76
N ILE A 102 3.56 4.86 -1.09
CA ILE A 102 2.68 5.21 -2.22
C ILE A 102 2.10 6.62 -2.06
N GLN A 103 1.78 7.05 -0.84
CA GLN A 103 1.27 8.38 -0.55
C GLN A 103 2.28 9.49 -0.89
N TYR A 104 3.58 9.23 -0.66
CA TYR A 104 4.63 10.16 -1.07
C TYR A 104 4.69 10.27 -2.61
N TYR A 105 4.61 9.15 -3.32
CA TYR A 105 4.63 9.14 -4.79
C TYR A 105 3.38 9.76 -5.38
N GLN A 106 2.20 9.49 -4.82
CA GLN A 106 0.94 10.13 -5.21
C GLN A 106 1.01 11.66 -5.07
N LEU A 107 1.51 12.16 -3.94
CA LEU A 107 1.73 13.60 -3.76
C LEU A 107 2.72 14.14 -4.80
N LYS A 108 3.83 13.43 -5.04
CA LYS A 108 4.85 13.84 -6.01
C LYS A 108 4.31 13.87 -7.44
N THR A 109 3.50 12.88 -7.83
CA THR A 109 2.80 12.82 -9.13
C THR A 109 1.86 14.01 -9.30
N ILE A 110 1.06 14.34 -8.27
CA ILE A 110 0.21 15.53 -8.34
C ILE A 110 1.08 16.77 -8.58
N VAL A 111 2.05 17.00 -7.71
CA VAL A 111 2.86 18.23 -7.71
C VAL A 111 3.67 18.42 -8.99
N GLU A 112 4.29 17.36 -9.50
CA GLU A 112 5.29 17.46 -10.57
C GLU A 112 4.75 17.09 -11.95
N VAL A 113 3.64 16.35 -12.02
CA VAL A 113 3.01 15.93 -13.28
C VAL A 113 1.64 16.58 -13.45
N TYR A 114 0.68 16.31 -12.56
CA TYR A 114 -0.71 16.73 -12.79
C TYR A 114 -0.87 18.26 -12.80
N LEU A 115 -0.24 18.99 -11.86
CA LEU A 115 -0.34 20.45 -11.85
C LEU A 115 0.31 21.11 -13.08
N ALA A 116 1.17 20.40 -13.81
CA ALA A 116 1.82 20.87 -15.02
C ALA A 116 1.08 20.50 -16.32
N ASP A 117 -0.02 19.73 -16.24
CA ASP A 117 -0.74 19.21 -17.40
C ASP A 117 -2.19 19.74 -17.42
N PRO A 118 -2.60 20.44 -18.50
CA PRO A 118 -3.96 20.99 -18.61
C PRO A 118 -5.05 19.90 -18.65
N ALA A 119 -4.70 18.63 -18.85
CA ALA A 119 -5.62 17.52 -18.74
C ALA A 119 -6.07 17.24 -17.30
N TYR A 120 -5.42 17.82 -16.29
CA TYR A 120 -5.76 17.63 -14.87
C TYR A 120 -6.17 18.94 -14.17
N THR A 121 -5.98 20.08 -14.82
CA THR A 121 -6.25 21.39 -14.23
C THR A 121 -7.43 22.11 -14.90
N ASP A 122 -7.87 23.22 -14.31
CA ASP A 122 -8.92 24.08 -14.87
C ASP A 122 -8.45 25.00 -16.02
N GLY A 123 -7.36 24.61 -16.68
CA GLY A 123 -6.71 25.36 -17.76
C GLY A 123 -5.47 26.14 -17.31
N GLU A 124 -5.33 26.43 -16.01
CA GLU A 124 -4.09 26.99 -15.46
C GLU A 124 -3.11 25.86 -15.07
N THR A 125 -1.86 25.96 -15.53
CA THR A 125 -0.82 24.97 -15.21
C THR A 125 0.35 25.62 -14.49
N LYS A 126 1.00 24.86 -13.62
CA LYS A 126 2.16 25.30 -12.85
C LYS A 126 3.14 24.15 -12.70
N LYS A 127 4.39 24.38 -13.11
CA LYS A 127 5.49 23.46 -12.84
C LYS A 127 6.00 23.70 -11.43
N LEU A 128 5.74 22.75 -10.53
CA LEU A 128 6.21 22.76 -9.16
C LEU A 128 7.17 21.59 -8.93
N SER A 129 8.00 21.69 -7.88
CA SER A 129 8.83 20.58 -7.41
C SER A 129 8.49 20.23 -5.97
N LEU A 130 8.47 18.94 -5.64
CA LEU A 130 8.29 18.47 -4.27
C LEU A 130 9.65 18.42 -3.54
N VAL A 131 9.79 19.16 -2.43
CA VAL A 131 11.04 19.29 -1.68
C VAL A 131 10.87 18.94 -0.20
N ALA A 132 11.93 18.45 0.44
CA ALA A 132 11.90 18.14 1.87
C ALA A 132 11.90 19.43 2.71
N GLY A 133 11.01 19.52 3.68
CA GLY A 133 10.88 20.65 4.60
C GLY A 133 10.15 21.83 4.00
N ASN A 134 10.48 23.04 4.47
CA ASN A 134 9.74 24.25 4.10
C ASN A 134 9.98 24.64 2.64
N PRO A 135 8.92 24.81 1.84
CA PRO A 135 9.02 25.18 0.43
C PRO A 135 9.26 26.68 0.22
N GLY A 136 9.93 27.02 -0.89
CA GLY A 136 9.98 28.37 -1.46
C GLY A 136 9.11 28.52 -2.70
N ASP A 137 9.46 29.48 -3.56
CA ASP A 137 8.75 29.74 -4.82
C ASP A 137 9.01 28.61 -5.81
N GLY A 138 7.97 28.19 -6.52
CA GLY A 138 7.95 27.04 -7.41
C GLY A 138 7.96 25.69 -6.69
N GLN A 139 7.70 25.65 -5.38
CA GLN A 139 7.89 24.44 -4.58
C GLN A 139 6.67 24.08 -3.71
N VAL A 140 6.52 22.78 -3.48
CA VAL A 140 5.68 22.19 -2.44
C VAL A 140 6.58 21.45 -1.48
N GLY A 141 6.36 21.60 -0.18
CA GLY A 141 7.15 20.98 0.87
C GLY A 141 6.53 19.67 1.32
N TYR A 142 7.35 18.74 1.80
CA TYR A 142 6.89 17.60 2.59
C TYR A 142 7.67 17.43 3.90
N THR A 143 6.99 16.89 4.91
CA THR A 143 7.61 16.39 6.14
C THR A 143 7.13 14.98 6.42
N VAL A 144 8.02 14.16 6.97
CA VAL A 144 7.70 12.79 7.35
C VAL A 144 6.90 12.79 8.65
N THR A 145 5.71 12.19 8.61
CA THR A 145 4.79 12.04 9.74
C THR A 145 4.65 10.59 10.19
N GLN A 146 5.61 9.73 9.80
CA GLN A 146 5.68 8.28 10.02
C GLN A 146 4.94 7.78 11.26
N GLY A 147 4.08 6.78 11.07
CA GLY A 147 3.44 6.03 12.14
C GLY A 147 1.93 6.22 12.22
N SER A 148 1.40 6.30 13.43
CA SER A 148 -0.03 6.34 13.73
C SER A 148 -0.63 7.75 13.67
N ALA A 149 -1.97 7.85 13.64
CA ALA A 149 -2.68 9.12 13.72
C ALA A 149 -2.26 9.98 14.94
N ALA A 150 -1.95 9.37 16.08
CA ALA A 150 -1.44 10.07 17.25
C ALA A 150 -0.12 10.81 16.96
N ARG A 151 0.79 10.18 16.23
CA ARG A 151 2.06 10.80 15.83
C ARG A 151 1.84 11.94 14.84
N ILE A 152 0.89 11.79 13.92
CA ILE A 152 0.52 12.86 12.97
C ILE A 152 0.01 14.09 13.74
N LYS A 153 -0.87 13.92 14.74
CA LYS A 153 -1.37 14.99 15.61
C LYS A 153 -0.26 15.67 16.44
N GLU A 154 0.75 14.91 16.87
CA GLU A 154 1.93 15.48 17.55
C GLU A 154 2.79 16.34 16.60
N VAL A 155 3.01 15.86 15.37
CA VAL A 155 3.75 16.63 14.34
C VAL A 155 2.98 17.89 13.96
N GLN A 156 1.66 17.83 13.82
CA GLN A 156 0.81 19.01 13.64
C GLN A 156 1.07 20.06 14.72
N SER A 157 1.00 19.65 15.99
CA SER A 157 1.13 20.55 17.13
C SER A 157 2.49 21.26 17.18
N SER A 158 3.54 20.64 16.61
CA SER A 158 4.91 21.18 16.63
C SER A 158 5.32 21.92 15.35
N THR A 159 4.72 21.60 14.20
CA THR A 159 5.11 22.16 12.89
C THR A 159 4.03 23.07 12.27
N GLY A 160 2.81 23.05 12.82
CA GLY A 160 1.66 23.72 12.23
C GLY A 160 1.07 23.01 11.02
N LEU A 161 1.46 21.75 10.76
CA LEU A 161 1.04 20.98 9.59
C LEU A 161 -0.46 21.06 9.33
N ALA A 162 -0.84 21.61 8.18
CA ALA A 162 -2.23 21.89 7.83
C ALA A 162 -2.81 20.92 6.81
N ILE A 163 -1.98 20.09 6.18
CA ILE A 163 -2.42 19.18 5.13
C ILE A 163 -1.49 17.97 5.09
N GLY A 164 -2.01 16.81 4.70
CA GLY A 164 -1.21 15.62 4.52
C GLY A 164 -1.98 14.50 3.85
N ILE A 165 -1.31 13.39 3.65
CA ILE A 165 -1.85 12.16 3.10
C ILE A 165 -1.42 10.99 4.00
N THR A 166 -2.31 10.03 4.26
CA THR A 166 -1.97 8.81 5.01
C THR A 166 -2.87 7.64 4.60
N TRP A 167 -2.48 6.43 5.03
CA TRP A 167 -3.21 5.19 4.81
C TRP A 167 -4.22 4.92 5.93
N GLU A 168 -5.09 3.94 5.72
CA GLU A 168 -6.05 3.45 6.70
C GLU A 168 -5.45 2.42 7.68
N PRO A 169 -5.83 2.46 8.97
CA PRO A 169 -6.95 3.22 9.56
C PRO A 169 -6.58 4.62 10.07
N GLN A 170 -5.34 5.07 9.83
CA GLN A 170 -4.83 6.33 10.35
C GLN A 170 -5.57 7.52 9.72
N PHE A 171 -5.99 7.40 8.46
CA PHE A 171 -6.81 8.40 7.79
C PHE A 171 -8.16 8.56 8.47
N SER A 172 -8.92 7.47 8.62
CA SER A 172 -10.17 7.45 9.39
C SER A 172 -10.01 8.03 10.79
N ALA A 173 -8.91 7.70 11.50
CA ALA A 173 -8.63 8.23 12.83
C ALA A 173 -8.36 9.74 12.91
N LEU A 174 -8.03 10.38 11.78
CA LEU A 174 -7.81 11.82 11.69
C LEU A 174 -9.08 12.59 11.32
N VAL A 175 -9.99 11.98 10.57
CA VAL A 175 -11.13 12.67 9.93
C VAL A 175 -12.52 12.20 10.40
N ILE A 176 -12.62 11.07 11.13
CA ILE A 176 -13.88 10.49 11.59
C ILE A 176 -14.03 10.54 13.12
N GLY A 177 -15.25 10.83 13.55
CA GLY A 177 -15.69 10.82 14.95
C GLY A 177 -15.33 12.09 15.73
N GLU A 178 -15.75 12.14 17.00
CA GLU A 178 -15.57 13.32 17.87
C GLU A 178 -14.11 13.69 18.15
N THR A 179 -13.17 12.79 17.87
CA THR A 179 -11.73 13.00 18.05
C THR A 179 -11.01 13.40 16.76
N ALA A 180 -11.76 13.60 15.67
CA ALA A 180 -11.24 14.11 14.41
C ALA A 180 -10.53 15.44 14.63
N THR A 181 -9.36 15.59 14.01
CA THR A 181 -8.52 16.79 14.11
C THR A 181 -8.41 17.49 12.76
N TYR A 182 -8.78 16.79 11.70
CA TYR A 182 -8.74 17.24 10.33
C TYR A 182 -10.05 16.90 9.64
N GLN A 183 -10.27 17.52 8.48
CA GLN A 183 -11.34 17.18 7.57
C GLN A 183 -10.81 16.30 6.43
N ASN A 184 -11.69 15.49 5.84
CA ASN A 184 -11.41 14.78 4.59
C ASN A 184 -11.27 15.80 3.45
N LEU A 185 -10.10 15.88 2.84
CA LEU A 185 -9.88 16.69 1.64
C LEU A 185 -10.41 15.94 0.42
N VAL A 186 -9.84 14.76 0.15
CA VAL A 186 -10.16 13.87 -0.96
C VAL A 186 -9.55 12.49 -0.68
N THR A 187 -10.25 11.43 -1.06
CA THR A 187 -9.77 10.04 -0.99
C THR A 187 -8.90 9.72 -2.20
N THR A 188 -7.94 8.81 -2.06
CA THR A 188 -6.98 8.53 -3.14
C THR A 188 -7.60 7.81 -4.33
N ASP A 189 -8.73 7.12 -4.15
CA ASP A 189 -9.49 6.49 -5.23
C ASP A 189 -10.01 7.50 -6.27
N LEU A 190 -10.41 8.71 -5.85
CA LEU A 190 -10.84 9.80 -6.73
C LEU A 190 -9.67 10.49 -7.46
N LEU A 191 -8.44 10.27 -7.02
CA LEU A 191 -7.22 10.85 -7.60
C LEU A 191 -6.45 9.84 -8.45
N PHE A 192 -6.53 8.58 -8.06
CA PHE A 192 -5.77 7.45 -8.56
C PHE A 192 -6.67 6.21 -8.63
N PRO A 193 -7.72 6.25 -9.47
CA PRO A 193 -8.72 5.18 -9.52
C PRO A 193 -8.06 3.86 -9.84
N HIS A 194 -8.41 2.82 -9.08
CA HIS A 194 -7.91 1.46 -9.25
C HIS A 194 -6.38 1.36 -9.28
N VAL A 195 -5.65 2.18 -8.52
CA VAL A 195 -4.21 1.93 -8.31
C VAL A 195 -4.04 0.80 -7.29
N THR A 196 -3.31 -0.24 -7.70
CA THR A 196 -2.88 -1.33 -6.81
C THR A 196 -1.96 -0.77 -5.73
N CYS A 197 -2.30 -0.96 -4.44
CA CYS A 197 -1.54 -0.43 -3.32
C CYS A 197 -0.46 -1.43 -2.90
N CYS A 198 -0.79 -2.43 -2.08
CA CYS A 198 0.14 -3.46 -1.67
C CYS A 198 0.00 -4.73 -2.49
N VAL A 199 1.16 -5.36 -2.61
CA VAL A 199 1.39 -6.55 -3.41
C VAL A 199 2.12 -7.56 -2.55
N LEU A 200 1.79 -8.83 -2.76
CA LEU A 200 2.56 -9.95 -2.22
C LEU A 200 3.68 -10.28 -3.19
N TYR A 201 4.90 -10.31 -2.69
CA TYR A 201 6.09 -10.68 -3.44
C TYR A 201 6.92 -11.67 -2.64
N GLY A 202 7.83 -12.36 -3.32
CA GLY A 202 8.75 -13.30 -2.70
C GLY A 202 10.11 -13.33 -3.39
N ASN A 203 11.08 -13.91 -2.71
CA ASN A 203 12.38 -14.20 -3.32
C ASN A 203 12.21 -15.27 -4.41
N THR A 204 12.59 -14.96 -5.64
CA THR A 204 12.35 -15.80 -6.82
C THR A 204 12.99 -17.18 -6.68
N HIS A 205 14.24 -17.23 -6.21
CA HIS A 205 14.96 -18.48 -6.01
C HIS A 205 14.26 -19.38 -4.99
N TYR A 206 13.84 -18.82 -3.85
CA TYR A 206 13.09 -19.55 -2.84
C TYR A 206 11.78 -20.09 -3.41
N MET A 207 11.00 -19.26 -4.11
CA MET A 207 9.70 -19.66 -4.66
C MET A 207 9.85 -20.77 -5.71
N GLU A 208 10.84 -20.69 -6.60
CA GLU A 208 11.11 -21.73 -7.58
C GLU A 208 11.47 -23.08 -6.94
N GLY A 209 12.21 -23.05 -5.83
CA GLY A 209 12.54 -24.24 -5.05
C GLY A 209 11.39 -24.75 -4.16
N ASN A 210 10.39 -23.92 -3.88
CA ASN A 210 9.33 -24.19 -2.91
C ASN A 210 7.91 -23.89 -3.46
N LYS A 211 7.68 -24.16 -4.75
CA LYS A 211 6.44 -23.76 -5.45
C LYS A 211 5.16 -24.12 -4.71
N ASP A 212 5.01 -25.37 -4.28
CA ASP A 212 3.83 -25.83 -3.52
C ASP A 212 3.64 -25.07 -2.20
N THR A 213 4.71 -24.63 -1.54
CA THR A 213 4.63 -23.76 -0.35
C THR A 213 4.13 -22.37 -0.72
N THR A 214 4.60 -21.80 -1.83
CA THR A 214 4.12 -20.51 -2.36
C THR A 214 2.64 -20.57 -2.74
N GLU A 215 2.21 -21.62 -3.45
CA GLU A 215 0.80 -21.82 -3.82
C GLU A 215 -0.09 -21.92 -2.58
N ARG A 216 0.34 -22.63 -1.53
CA ARG A 216 -0.38 -22.74 -0.24
C ARG A 216 -0.50 -21.39 0.47
N LEU A 217 0.55 -20.57 0.42
CA LEU A 217 0.54 -19.22 1.01
C LEU A 217 -0.48 -18.34 0.32
N VAL A 218 -0.41 -18.24 -1.02
CA VAL A 218 -1.34 -17.45 -1.83
C VAL A 218 -2.78 -17.94 -1.66
N TRP A 219 -2.99 -19.26 -1.59
CA TRP A 219 -4.32 -19.83 -1.35
C TRP A 219 -4.91 -19.44 0.01
N ALA A 220 -4.10 -19.45 1.07
CA ALA A 220 -4.57 -19.06 2.40
C ALA A 220 -4.96 -17.56 2.42
N VAL A 221 -4.13 -16.70 1.81
CA VAL A 221 -4.41 -15.26 1.70
C VAL A 221 -5.65 -14.98 0.86
N LYS A 222 -5.84 -15.71 -0.26
CA LYS A 222 -7.07 -15.66 -1.05
C LYS A 222 -8.31 -15.94 -0.20
N ASN A 223 -8.34 -17.07 0.50
CA ASN A 223 -9.54 -17.46 1.26
C ASN A 223 -9.80 -16.51 2.44
N ALA A 224 -8.76 -15.90 3.00
CA ALA A 224 -8.91 -14.86 4.01
C ALA A 224 -9.51 -13.58 3.41
N THR A 225 -9.11 -13.22 2.19
CA THR A 225 -9.68 -12.10 1.42
C THR A 225 -11.15 -12.36 1.08
N ASP A 226 -11.50 -13.56 0.63
CA ASP A 226 -12.89 -13.96 0.34
C ASP A 226 -13.76 -13.84 1.61
N TRP A 227 -13.23 -14.28 2.76
CA TRP A 227 -13.90 -14.14 4.05
C TRP A 227 -14.09 -12.68 4.45
N LEU A 228 -13.03 -11.88 4.40
CA LEU A 228 -13.07 -10.46 4.69
C LEU A 228 -14.12 -9.75 3.85
N ASN A 229 -14.07 -9.93 2.53
CA ASN A 229 -15.00 -9.30 1.60
C ASN A 229 -16.45 -9.73 1.84
N SER A 230 -16.69 -11.01 2.16
CA SER A 230 -18.04 -11.47 2.52
C SER A 230 -18.57 -10.79 3.77
N VAL A 231 -17.74 -10.58 4.79
CA VAL A 231 -18.14 -9.96 6.06
C VAL A 231 -18.30 -8.45 5.91
N VAL A 232 -17.38 -7.78 5.20
CA VAL A 232 -17.50 -6.34 4.88
C VAL A 232 -18.77 -6.08 4.07
N LYS A 233 -19.10 -6.93 3.11
CA LYS A 233 -20.35 -6.83 2.35
C LYS A 233 -21.58 -6.95 3.25
N ASP A 234 -21.62 -7.93 4.15
CA ASP A 234 -22.72 -8.12 5.10
C ASP A 234 -22.90 -6.88 6.00
N ILE A 235 -21.80 -6.32 6.51
CA ILE A 235 -21.81 -5.07 7.28
C ILE A 235 -22.35 -3.88 6.46
N LYS A 236 -21.94 -3.75 5.19
CA LYS A 236 -22.41 -2.66 4.30
C LYS A 236 -23.91 -2.78 4.00
N GLU A 237 -24.40 -4.00 3.79
CA GLU A 237 -25.80 -4.26 3.42
C GLU A 237 -26.74 -4.26 4.63
N ASN A 238 -26.31 -4.77 5.78
CA ASN A 238 -27.16 -5.03 6.95
C ASN A 238 -26.78 -4.22 8.20
N GLY A 239 -25.66 -3.49 8.16
CA GLY A 239 -25.10 -2.77 9.31
C GLY A 239 -24.24 -3.65 10.21
N TYR A 240 -23.30 -3.00 10.92
CA TYR A 240 -22.48 -3.68 11.93
C TYR A 240 -23.32 -4.09 13.15
N ASP A 241 -23.19 -5.35 13.55
CA ASP A 241 -23.82 -5.91 14.76
C ASP A 241 -22.80 -6.75 15.54
N PRO A 242 -22.34 -6.31 16.73
CA PRO A 242 -21.37 -7.05 17.53
C PRO A 242 -21.90 -8.38 18.09
N SER A 243 -23.20 -8.67 18.00
CA SER A 243 -23.77 -9.97 18.35
C SER A 243 -23.61 -11.01 17.24
N VAL A 244 -23.34 -10.58 16.00
CA VAL A 244 -22.99 -11.44 14.88
C VAL A 244 -21.50 -11.80 14.97
N ALA A 245 -21.20 -13.09 15.09
CA ALA A 245 -19.85 -13.58 15.35
C ALA A 245 -18.80 -13.14 14.30
N THR A 246 -19.18 -13.13 13.02
CA THR A 246 -18.31 -12.67 11.92
C THR A 246 -18.00 -11.18 12.00
N HIS A 247 -19.02 -10.34 12.23
CA HIS A 247 -18.86 -8.90 12.39
C HIS A 247 -17.91 -8.58 13.54
N LYS A 248 -18.17 -9.16 14.72
CA LYS A 248 -17.35 -8.95 15.90
C LYS A 248 -15.91 -9.41 15.67
N ALA A 249 -15.71 -10.60 15.12
CA ALA A 249 -14.39 -11.15 14.86
C ALA A 249 -13.58 -10.25 13.91
N LEU A 250 -14.18 -9.82 12.80
CA LEU A 250 -13.50 -8.93 11.84
C LEU A 250 -13.02 -7.63 12.51
N VAL A 251 -13.89 -6.96 13.26
CA VAL A 251 -13.55 -5.71 13.95
C VAL A 251 -12.47 -5.96 15.02
N ASP A 252 -12.58 -7.02 15.82
CA ASP A 252 -11.58 -7.38 16.84
C ASP A 252 -10.19 -7.66 16.19
N TYR A 253 -10.15 -8.38 15.07
CA TYR A 253 -8.90 -8.66 14.34
C TYR A 253 -8.30 -7.40 13.73
N ALA A 254 -9.12 -6.54 13.11
CA ALA A 254 -8.64 -5.26 12.62
C ALA A 254 -8.06 -4.39 13.74
N TYR A 255 -8.71 -4.33 14.91
CA TYR A 255 -8.13 -3.67 16.08
C TYR A 255 -6.79 -4.25 16.49
N LYS A 256 -6.69 -5.58 16.58
CA LYS A 256 -5.43 -6.27 16.95
C LYS A 256 -4.30 -5.86 16.01
N HIS A 257 -4.54 -5.85 14.71
CA HIS A 257 -3.52 -5.61 13.67
C HIS A 257 -3.32 -4.13 13.35
N ALA A 258 -4.19 -3.23 13.82
CA ALA A 258 -4.05 -1.77 13.74
C ALA A 258 -3.37 -1.12 14.98
N GLY A 259 -2.71 -1.91 15.82
CA GLY A 259 -1.99 -1.43 17.01
C GLY A 259 -2.72 -1.64 18.34
N GLY A 260 -3.78 -2.46 18.34
CA GLY A 260 -4.48 -2.92 19.54
C GLY A 260 -5.13 -1.79 20.35
N ALA A 261 -5.26 -2.02 21.67
CA ALA A 261 -5.85 -1.05 22.60
C ALA A 261 -5.08 0.30 22.64
N SER A 262 -3.79 0.28 22.33
CA SER A 262 -2.95 1.49 22.25
C SER A 262 -3.20 2.35 21.01
N SER A 263 -3.90 1.83 20.00
CA SER A 263 -4.20 2.59 18.78
C SER A 263 -5.16 3.76 19.03
N GLY A 264 -6.02 3.65 20.05
CA GLY A 264 -7.09 4.61 20.32
C GLY A 264 -8.16 4.66 19.23
N LEU A 265 -8.17 3.70 18.30
CA LEU A 265 -9.15 3.61 17.24
C LEU A 265 -10.54 3.32 17.81
N THR A 266 -11.57 3.84 17.15
CA THR A 266 -12.97 3.52 17.44
C THR A 266 -13.53 2.56 16.40
N THR A 267 -14.68 1.96 16.70
CA THR A 267 -15.28 0.97 15.80
C THR A 267 -15.75 1.66 14.54
N GLU A 268 -16.28 2.89 14.67
CA GLU A 268 -16.64 3.74 13.55
C GLU A 268 -15.45 3.99 12.61
N GLN A 269 -14.26 4.25 13.14
CA GLN A 269 -13.04 4.46 12.33
C GLN A 269 -12.59 3.18 11.62
N ILE A 270 -12.68 2.02 12.27
CA ILE A 270 -12.39 0.72 11.63
C ILE A 270 -13.41 0.43 10.51
N LEU A 271 -14.69 0.69 10.76
CA LEU A 271 -15.74 0.49 9.77
C LEU A 271 -15.58 1.43 8.57
N ASN A 272 -15.17 2.69 8.80
CA ASN A 272 -14.86 3.62 7.72
C ASN A 272 -13.66 3.16 6.89
N ALA A 273 -12.60 2.65 7.53
CA ALA A 273 -11.48 2.04 6.83
C ALA A 273 -11.90 0.85 5.94
N PHE A 274 -12.81 -0.01 6.40
CA PHE A 274 -13.36 -1.10 5.56
C PHE A 274 -14.20 -0.59 4.38
N ASP A 275 -14.79 0.59 4.49
CA ASP A 275 -15.52 1.18 3.38
C ASP A 275 -14.56 1.76 2.32
N ALA A 276 -13.44 2.33 2.78
CA ALA A 276 -12.44 2.97 1.94
C ALA A 276 -11.46 2.01 1.27
N ILE A 277 -11.14 0.86 1.88
CA ILE A 277 -10.18 -0.11 1.34
C ILE A 277 -10.89 -1.11 0.42
N GLU A 278 -10.35 -1.28 -0.79
CA GLU A 278 -10.76 -2.34 -1.72
C GLU A 278 -9.83 -3.56 -1.64
N TYR A 279 -10.24 -4.61 -0.92
CA TYR A 279 -9.44 -5.83 -0.76
C TYR A 279 -9.57 -6.80 -1.93
N ALA A 280 -8.43 -7.31 -2.41
CA ALA A 280 -8.38 -8.28 -3.50
C ALA A 280 -7.20 -9.24 -3.36
N TRP A 281 -7.08 -10.24 -4.23
CA TRP A 281 -5.93 -11.16 -4.20
C TRP A 281 -5.41 -11.45 -5.63
N GLY A 282 -5.94 -10.72 -6.62
CA GLY A 282 -5.65 -10.80 -8.05
C GLY A 282 -6.40 -9.67 -8.78
N ASP A 283 -6.74 -9.85 -10.05
CA ASP A 283 -7.45 -8.83 -10.84
C ASP A 283 -8.95 -8.62 -10.49
N GLU A 284 -9.47 -9.20 -9.40
CA GLU A 284 -10.90 -9.11 -9.00
C GLU A 284 -11.41 -7.69 -8.78
N MET A 285 -10.51 -6.76 -8.46
CA MET A 285 -10.84 -5.35 -8.26
C MET A 285 -11.49 -4.69 -9.49
N ALA A 286 -11.04 -5.04 -10.69
CA ALA A 286 -11.46 -4.36 -11.92
C ALA A 286 -12.49 -5.15 -12.72
N TYR A 287 -12.71 -6.42 -12.38
CA TYR A 287 -13.54 -7.34 -13.16
C TYR A 287 -14.49 -8.14 -12.29
N ALA A 288 -15.71 -8.34 -12.79
CA ALA A 288 -16.67 -9.26 -12.18
C ALA A 288 -16.18 -10.73 -12.09
N SER A 289 -15.10 -11.07 -12.79
CA SER A 289 -14.47 -12.39 -12.78
C SER A 289 -13.00 -12.31 -13.21
N ILE A 290 -12.11 -13.05 -12.55
CA ILE A 290 -10.72 -13.25 -12.97
C ILE A 290 -10.66 -14.02 -14.31
N ASP A 291 -9.84 -13.54 -15.26
CA ASP A 291 -9.41 -14.36 -16.40
C ASP A 291 -8.42 -15.42 -15.92
N ALA A 292 -8.84 -16.68 -15.87
CA ALA A 292 -8.01 -17.78 -15.40
C ALA A 292 -6.75 -18.01 -16.24
N SER A 293 -6.69 -17.51 -17.48
CA SER A 293 -5.50 -17.61 -18.34
C SER A 293 -4.45 -16.53 -18.02
N ASN A 294 -4.87 -15.37 -17.53
CA ASN A 294 -4.01 -14.26 -17.16
C ASN A 294 -4.58 -13.50 -15.95
N PRO A 295 -4.49 -14.08 -14.74
CA PRO A 295 -5.22 -13.58 -13.58
C PRO A 295 -4.63 -12.32 -12.94
N LEU A 296 -3.50 -11.83 -13.46
CA LEU A 296 -2.81 -10.60 -13.05
C LEU A 296 -2.53 -9.66 -14.23
N SER A 297 -3.33 -9.74 -15.30
CA SER A 297 -3.26 -8.88 -16.48
C SER A 297 -3.36 -7.39 -16.15
N ARG A 298 -4.28 -6.98 -15.26
CA ARG A 298 -4.42 -5.60 -14.80
C ARG A 298 -3.22 -5.23 -13.95
N ILE A 299 -2.84 -6.08 -12.99
CA ILE A 299 -1.67 -5.77 -12.15
C ILE A 299 -0.42 -5.54 -13.03
N LYS A 300 -0.19 -6.34 -14.08
CA LYS A 300 0.89 -6.10 -15.04
C LYS A 300 0.77 -4.74 -15.73
N ALA A 301 -0.44 -4.33 -16.12
CA ALA A 301 -0.68 -3.01 -16.68
C ALA A 301 -0.42 -1.89 -15.65
N ASP A 302 -0.84 -2.07 -14.40
CA ASP A 302 -0.59 -1.16 -13.29
C ASP A 302 0.92 -1.03 -13.04
N ILE A 303 1.67 -2.14 -12.89
CA ILE A 303 3.14 -2.14 -12.75
C ILE A 303 3.79 -1.35 -13.89
N SER A 304 3.36 -1.59 -15.13
CA SER A 304 3.90 -0.87 -16.29
C SER A 304 3.64 0.64 -16.20
N SER A 305 2.41 1.04 -15.86
CA SER A 305 2.00 2.44 -15.72
C SER A 305 2.70 3.16 -14.56
N GLN A 306 2.80 2.49 -13.40
CA GLN A 306 3.49 3.02 -12.23
C GLN A 306 4.99 3.13 -12.48
N THR A 307 5.60 2.15 -13.16
CA THR A 307 7.00 2.25 -13.61
C THR A 307 7.23 3.47 -14.49
N GLN A 308 6.35 3.74 -15.46
CA GLN A 308 6.45 4.95 -16.30
C GLN A 308 6.34 6.23 -15.45
N THR A 309 5.33 6.28 -14.58
CA THR A 309 5.10 7.41 -13.66
C THR A 309 6.34 7.71 -12.80
N LEU A 310 7.00 6.67 -12.29
CA LEU A 310 8.21 6.77 -11.47
C LEU A 310 9.40 7.38 -12.24
N TYR A 311 9.50 7.15 -13.55
CA TYR A 311 10.48 7.84 -14.39
C TYR A 311 10.08 9.30 -14.63
N ASP A 312 8.80 9.57 -14.88
CA ASP A 312 8.29 10.90 -15.21
C ASP A 312 8.44 11.89 -14.05
N ILE A 313 8.28 11.44 -12.79
CA ILE A 313 8.48 12.27 -11.59
C ILE A 313 9.98 12.50 -11.23
N GLY A 314 10.89 12.35 -12.19
CA GLY A 314 12.25 12.88 -12.09
C GLY A 314 13.34 11.93 -11.59
N GLY A 315 13.34 10.67 -12.04
CA GLY A 315 14.53 9.80 -11.90
C GLY A 315 14.77 9.25 -10.50
N LEU A 316 13.70 8.84 -9.81
CA LEU A 316 13.80 8.05 -8.57
C LEU A 316 14.49 6.71 -8.80
N ALA A 317 14.43 6.23 -10.05
CA ALA A 317 15.20 5.11 -10.53
C ALA A 317 16.64 5.54 -10.89
N THR A 318 17.64 4.92 -10.26
CA THR A 318 19.07 5.10 -10.56
C THR A 318 19.51 4.36 -11.82
N ASN A 319 18.77 3.31 -12.20
CA ASN A 319 18.94 2.57 -13.44
C ASN A 319 17.73 2.81 -14.36
N THR A 320 17.95 2.73 -15.67
CA THR A 320 16.89 2.71 -16.67
C THR A 320 16.46 1.28 -16.98
N LEU A 321 15.28 1.11 -17.59
CA LEU A 321 14.86 -0.21 -18.11
C LEU A 321 15.84 -0.78 -19.14
N ALA A 322 16.49 0.09 -19.92
CA ALA A 322 17.54 -0.33 -20.85
C ALA A 322 18.77 -0.88 -20.11
N ASP A 323 19.12 -0.35 -18.94
CA ASP A 323 20.22 -0.87 -18.10
C ASP A 323 19.92 -2.25 -17.50
N LEU A 324 18.65 -2.65 -17.50
CA LEU A 324 18.13 -3.96 -17.07
C LEU A 324 17.89 -4.91 -18.26
N GLY A 325 18.06 -4.42 -19.49
CA GLY A 325 17.84 -5.18 -20.73
C GLY A 325 16.42 -5.14 -21.29
N PHE A 326 15.50 -4.41 -20.67
CA PHE A 326 14.11 -4.29 -21.14
C PHE A 326 13.95 -3.15 -22.15
N ARG A 327 13.04 -3.33 -23.13
CA ARG A 327 12.77 -2.30 -24.15
C ARG A 327 11.72 -1.29 -23.71
N ASN A 328 10.83 -1.66 -22.80
CA ASN A 328 9.71 -0.85 -22.32
C ASN A 328 9.21 -1.37 -20.97
N THR A 329 8.33 -0.61 -20.33
CA THR A 329 7.74 -0.92 -19.02
C THR A 329 6.87 -2.18 -19.03
N ALA A 330 6.23 -2.50 -20.16
CA ALA A 330 5.38 -3.69 -20.28
C ALA A 330 6.20 -4.99 -20.25
N GLU A 331 7.38 -5.02 -20.89
CA GLU A 331 8.29 -6.17 -20.82
C GLU A 331 8.84 -6.40 -19.41
N PHE A 332 9.18 -5.32 -18.71
CA PHE A 332 9.57 -5.40 -17.31
C PHE A 332 8.43 -5.97 -16.46
N ALA A 333 7.22 -5.42 -16.58
CA ALA A 333 6.06 -5.89 -15.82
C ALA A 333 5.74 -7.37 -16.07
N GLU A 334 5.84 -7.84 -17.32
CA GLU A 334 5.62 -9.25 -17.67
C GLU A 334 6.66 -10.18 -17.01
N ARG A 335 7.92 -9.73 -16.87
CA ARG A 335 8.98 -10.50 -16.21
C ARG A 335 8.90 -10.44 -14.69
N PHE A 336 8.47 -9.31 -14.15
CA PHE A 336 8.42 -9.02 -12.72
C PHE A 336 7.20 -9.68 -12.03
N VAL A 337 6.08 -9.79 -12.72
CA VAL A 337 4.83 -10.39 -12.20
C VAL A 337 4.73 -11.87 -12.59
N ASP A 338 4.76 -12.76 -11.60
CA ASP A 338 4.55 -14.20 -11.77
C ASP A 338 3.14 -14.60 -11.34
N ASP A 339 2.26 -14.75 -12.33
CA ASP A 339 0.86 -15.14 -12.18
C ASP A 339 0.66 -16.67 -12.11
N SER A 340 1.72 -17.48 -12.20
CA SER A 340 1.63 -18.95 -12.18
C SER A 340 1.07 -19.49 -10.85
N TYR A 341 1.43 -18.87 -9.73
CA TYR A 341 0.96 -19.27 -8.41
C TYR A 341 -0.54 -19.04 -8.25
N ILE A 342 -1.07 -17.90 -8.69
CA ILE A 342 -2.52 -17.65 -8.69
C ILE A 342 -3.25 -18.61 -9.62
N ARG A 343 -2.74 -18.81 -10.85
CA ARG A 343 -3.36 -19.77 -11.79
C ARG A 343 -3.52 -21.16 -11.19
N SER A 344 -2.52 -21.62 -10.43
CA SER A 344 -2.53 -22.94 -9.81
C SER A 344 -3.62 -23.12 -8.74
N ILE A 345 -4.02 -22.04 -8.07
CA ILE A 345 -4.92 -22.10 -6.91
C ILE A 345 -6.38 -21.72 -7.22
N LEU A 346 -6.67 -21.12 -8.38
CA LEU A 346 -8.00 -20.60 -8.74
C LEU A 346 -9.13 -21.61 -8.50
N ASN A 347 -8.87 -22.88 -8.78
CA ASN A 347 -9.86 -23.96 -8.67
C ASN A 347 -9.62 -24.90 -7.47
N LYS A 348 -8.72 -24.53 -6.54
CA LYS A 348 -8.42 -25.36 -5.35
C LYS A 348 -9.33 -24.98 -4.18
N SER A 349 -10.23 -25.89 -3.81
CA SER A 349 -11.11 -25.70 -2.65
C SER A 349 -10.45 -26.03 -1.30
N SER A 350 -9.40 -26.85 -1.27
CA SER A 350 -8.64 -27.17 -0.04
C SER A 350 -7.25 -27.76 -0.33
N TYR A 351 -6.37 -27.72 0.67
CA TYR A 351 -5.03 -28.37 0.67
C TYR A 351 -4.94 -29.59 1.60
N GLY A 352 -6.06 -30.03 2.18
CA GLY A 352 -6.11 -31.30 2.91
C GLY A 352 -5.36 -31.36 4.24
N SER A 353 -4.92 -30.22 4.80
CA SER A 353 -4.29 -30.13 6.14
C SER A 353 -3.15 -31.14 6.38
N PRO A 354 -1.94 -30.87 5.84
CA PRO A 354 -0.76 -31.71 6.07
C PRO A 354 -0.47 -31.97 7.55
N SER A 355 0.12 -33.13 7.86
CA SER A 355 0.49 -33.52 9.23
C SER A 355 1.71 -32.77 9.78
N ALA A 356 2.51 -32.17 8.91
CA ALA A 356 3.64 -31.33 9.26
C ALA A 356 3.48 -29.95 8.64
N LEU A 357 3.76 -28.90 9.42
CA LEU A 357 3.69 -27.52 8.97
C LEU A 357 5.04 -27.08 8.40
N THR A 358 4.99 -26.44 7.23
CA THR A 358 6.16 -25.76 6.64
C THR A 358 6.23 -24.36 7.22
N THR A 359 7.37 -23.99 7.82
CA THR A 359 7.54 -22.64 8.37
C THR A 359 8.03 -21.70 7.28
N VAL A 360 7.33 -20.57 7.11
CA VAL A 360 7.74 -19.47 6.24
C VAL A 360 7.69 -18.17 7.02
N THR A 361 8.50 -17.20 6.61
CA THR A 361 8.52 -15.88 7.22
C THR A 361 8.01 -14.84 6.21
N LEU A 362 7.01 -14.08 6.63
CA LEU A 362 6.33 -13.03 5.86
C LEU A 362 6.58 -11.68 6.52
N SER A 363 7.18 -10.73 5.82
CA SER A 363 7.30 -9.37 6.32
C SER A 363 6.12 -8.51 5.89
N VAL A 364 5.62 -7.67 6.79
CA VAL A 364 4.41 -6.84 6.61
C VAL A 364 4.61 -5.46 7.21
N ILE A 365 3.83 -4.48 6.73
CA ILE A 365 3.83 -3.13 7.28
C ILE A 365 2.97 -3.13 8.55
N VAL A 366 3.57 -2.72 9.67
CA VAL A 366 2.87 -2.63 10.96
C VAL A 366 1.73 -1.59 10.90
N ASN A 367 0.59 -1.94 11.50
CA ASN A 367 -0.61 -1.10 11.62
C ASN A 367 -1.24 -0.71 10.28
N ASP A 368 -1.11 -1.53 9.25
CA ASP A 368 -1.68 -1.28 7.94
C ASP A 368 -2.84 -2.23 7.65
N LEU A 369 -4.07 -1.70 7.65
CA LEU A 369 -5.24 -2.54 7.41
C LEU A 369 -5.34 -3.02 5.97
N HIS A 370 -4.64 -2.41 5.03
CA HIS A 370 -4.56 -2.89 3.65
C HIS A 370 -4.07 -4.35 3.59
N GLN A 371 -3.15 -4.73 4.49
CA GLN A 371 -2.52 -6.05 4.52
C GLN A 371 -3.26 -7.06 5.41
N LEU A 372 -4.44 -6.67 5.93
CA LEU A 372 -5.24 -7.46 6.85
C LEU A 372 -5.53 -8.89 6.38
N PRO A 373 -5.77 -9.18 5.08
CA PRO A 373 -5.98 -10.56 4.62
C PRO A 373 -4.84 -11.52 4.98
N THR A 374 -3.58 -11.06 4.98
CA THR A 374 -2.45 -11.91 5.37
C THR A 374 -2.48 -12.28 6.84
N HIS A 375 -2.88 -11.33 7.69
CA HIS A 375 -3.03 -11.58 9.11
C HIS A 375 -4.26 -12.44 9.42
N LEU A 376 -5.38 -12.22 8.74
CA LEU A 376 -6.61 -13.02 8.91
C LEU A 376 -6.40 -14.49 8.55
N ALA A 377 -5.49 -14.80 7.62
CA ALA A 377 -5.13 -16.18 7.31
C ALA A 377 -4.50 -16.92 8.51
N ASP A 378 -3.98 -16.19 9.50
CA ASP A 378 -3.46 -16.71 10.78
C ASP A 378 -4.49 -16.67 11.92
N GLU A 379 -5.72 -16.26 11.65
CA GLU A 379 -6.81 -16.24 12.64
C GLU A 379 -7.81 -17.38 12.40
N LYS A 380 -8.62 -17.68 13.42
CA LYS A 380 -9.75 -18.61 13.30
C LYS A 380 -10.98 -17.84 12.84
N LEU A 381 -11.38 -18.04 11.59
CA LEU A 381 -12.42 -17.24 10.95
C LEU A 381 -13.80 -17.88 11.15
N PRO A 382 -14.68 -17.31 12.01
CA PRO A 382 -16.02 -17.88 12.21
C PRO A 382 -16.84 -17.81 10.92
N GLY A 383 -17.66 -18.83 10.66
CA GLY A 383 -18.51 -18.86 9.47
C GLY A 383 -17.75 -19.08 8.16
N LEU A 384 -16.45 -19.37 8.20
CA LEU A 384 -15.63 -19.69 7.01
C LEU A 384 -16.22 -20.83 6.18
N SER A 385 -16.81 -21.82 6.83
CA SER A 385 -17.48 -22.95 6.19
C SER A 385 -18.70 -22.56 5.34
N LYS A 386 -19.30 -21.39 5.58
CA LYS A 386 -20.40 -20.86 4.76
C LYS A 386 -19.91 -20.32 3.42
N ILE A 387 -18.64 -19.88 3.36
CA ILE A 387 -18.00 -19.34 2.17
C ILE A 387 -17.37 -20.48 1.36
N ASN A 388 -16.66 -21.37 2.05
CA ASN A 388 -16.11 -22.58 1.46
C ASN A 388 -16.37 -23.77 2.39
N PRO A 389 -17.35 -24.65 2.07
CA PRO A 389 -17.71 -25.80 2.90
C PRO A 389 -16.59 -26.83 3.13
N SER A 390 -15.48 -26.72 2.39
CA SER A 390 -14.31 -27.59 2.56
C SER A 390 -13.39 -27.12 3.69
N LEU A 391 -13.65 -25.97 4.29
CA LEU A 391 -12.81 -25.34 5.31
C LEU A 391 -13.34 -25.54 6.72
N ASN A 392 -12.41 -25.61 7.66
CA ASN A 392 -12.66 -25.78 9.08
C ASN A 392 -12.44 -24.45 9.83
N GLU A 393 -13.46 -23.94 10.51
CA GLU A 393 -13.39 -22.70 11.28
C GLU A 393 -12.62 -22.81 12.62
N ASP A 394 -12.34 -24.04 13.09
CA ASP A 394 -11.56 -24.29 14.30
C ASP A 394 -10.04 -24.20 14.07
N ARG A 395 -9.60 -23.99 12.83
CA ARG A 395 -8.18 -23.91 12.41
C ARG A 395 -7.93 -22.65 11.59
N THR A 396 -6.71 -22.14 11.63
CA THR A 396 -6.34 -21.01 10.75
C THR A 396 -6.23 -21.47 9.30
N LEU A 397 -6.31 -20.54 8.34
CA LEU A 397 -6.15 -20.88 6.93
C LEU A 397 -4.72 -21.35 6.64
N TYR A 398 -3.71 -20.78 7.31
CA TYR A 398 -2.33 -21.25 7.21
C TYR A 398 -2.17 -22.67 7.72
N GLU A 399 -2.73 -23.01 8.89
CA GLU A 399 -2.69 -24.39 9.39
C GLU A 399 -3.37 -25.37 8.43
N GLN A 400 -4.48 -24.96 7.80
CA GLN A 400 -5.20 -25.78 6.83
C GLN A 400 -4.44 -25.94 5.52
N ALA A 401 -3.63 -24.95 5.15
CA ALA A 401 -2.68 -24.99 4.05
C ALA A 401 -1.39 -25.76 4.40
N GLY A 402 -1.19 -26.17 5.66
CA GLY A 402 0.04 -26.83 6.11
C GLY A 402 1.21 -25.89 6.30
N LEU A 403 0.94 -24.64 6.66
CA LEU A 403 1.90 -23.59 6.88
C LEU A 403 1.92 -23.14 8.34
N ASN A 404 3.10 -22.71 8.78
CA ASN A 404 3.31 -21.96 10.01
C ASN A 404 3.97 -20.63 9.62
N VAL A 405 3.19 -19.56 9.53
CA VAL A 405 3.68 -18.26 9.05
C VAL A 405 4.19 -17.45 10.23
N LYS A 406 5.43 -16.99 10.15
CA LYS A 406 6.02 -16.04 11.10
C LYS A 406 5.99 -14.65 10.50
N PHE A 407 5.49 -13.67 11.24
CA PHE A 407 5.46 -12.29 10.78
C PHE A 407 6.70 -11.51 11.23
N ILE A 408 7.21 -10.66 10.33
CA ILE A 408 8.20 -9.61 10.66
C ILE A 408 7.56 -8.25 10.39
N ASP A 409 7.34 -7.50 11.46
CA ASP A 409 6.83 -6.14 11.39
C ASP A 409 7.90 -5.19 10.84
N ALA A 410 7.56 -4.47 9.78
CA ALA A 410 8.41 -3.49 9.13
C ALA A 410 7.81 -2.10 9.20
N THR A 411 8.65 -1.08 9.45
CA THR A 411 8.21 0.31 9.43
C THR A 411 8.16 0.85 7.99
N GLY A 412 7.14 0.41 7.25
CA GLY A 412 6.90 0.78 5.85
C GLY A 412 7.58 -0.13 4.82
N SER A 413 7.27 0.08 3.55
CA SER A 413 7.68 -0.79 2.43
C SER A 413 9.19 -1.06 2.36
N ASN A 414 10.04 -0.05 2.61
CA ASN A 414 11.49 -0.22 2.59
C ASN A 414 11.97 -1.25 3.62
N GLY A 415 11.33 -1.32 4.79
CA GLY A 415 11.66 -2.30 5.82
C GLY A 415 11.29 -3.72 5.37
N VAL A 416 10.15 -3.88 4.72
CA VAL A 416 9.69 -5.17 4.18
C VAL A 416 10.68 -5.67 3.14
N VAL A 417 11.03 -4.82 2.17
CA VAL A 417 11.99 -5.17 1.11
C VAL A 417 13.37 -5.49 1.70
N THR A 418 13.81 -4.75 2.72
CA THR A 418 15.07 -5.04 3.43
C THR A 418 15.04 -6.41 4.11
N ALA A 419 13.91 -6.81 4.70
CA ALA A 419 13.77 -8.12 5.34
C ALA A 419 13.92 -9.27 4.34
N LEU A 420 13.38 -9.14 3.12
CA LEU A 420 13.57 -10.13 2.07
C LEU A 420 15.03 -10.21 1.62
N ASN A 421 15.64 -9.07 1.31
CA ASN A 421 17.01 -9.03 0.78
C ASN A 421 18.07 -9.46 1.79
N SER A 422 17.76 -9.38 3.08
CA SER A 422 18.62 -9.89 4.16
C SER A 422 18.31 -11.34 4.52
N ASN A 423 17.47 -12.03 3.75
CA ASN A 423 16.99 -13.39 3.98
C ASN A 423 16.32 -13.58 5.35
N GLN A 424 15.83 -12.50 5.97
CA GLN A 424 15.03 -12.56 7.19
C GLN A 424 13.61 -13.02 6.91
N ALA A 425 13.08 -12.69 5.72
CA ALA A 425 11.78 -13.13 5.23
C ALA A 425 11.90 -13.79 3.86
N GLN A 426 11.01 -14.75 3.58
CA GLN A 426 10.88 -15.36 2.25
C GLN A 426 9.89 -14.60 1.37
N TYR A 427 8.92 -13.96 2.01
CA TYR A 427 7.82 -13.24 1.38
C TYR A 427 7.64 -11.87 2.03
N GLY A 428 7.04 -10.94 1.31
CA GLY A 428 6.74 -9.60 1.79
C GLY A 428 5.42 -9.07 1.26
N VAL A 429 4.79 -8.21 2.05
CA VAL A 429 3.68 -7.36 1.60
C VAL A 429 4.08 -5.91 1.75
N ALA A 430 4.09 -5.18 0.64
CA ALA A 430 4.47 -3.77 0.63
C ALA A 430 3.78 -3.01 -0.48
N ALA A 431 3.72 -1.69 -0.34
CA ALA A 431 3.21 -0.83 -1.38
C ALA A 431 4.07 -0.93 -2.65
N GLU A 432 3.41 -1.10 -3.80
CA GLU A 432 3.97 -1.42 -5.10
C GLU A 432 5.09 -0.47 -5.55
N PRO A 433 4.97 0.87 -5.43
CA PRO A 433 6.00 1.77 -5.99
C PRO A 433 7.37 1.59 -5.35
N ALA A 434 7.39 1.24 -4.06
CA ALA A 434 8.62 0.99 -3.33
C ALA A 434 9.32 -0.28 -3.82
N VAL A 435 8.53 -1.32 -4.13
CA VAL A 435 9.04 -2.61 -4.60
C VAL A 435 9.60 -2.45 -6.01
N ILE A 436 8.89 -1.77 -6.92
CA ILE A 436 9.38 -1.47 -8.28
C ILE A 436 10.70 -0.70 -8.23
N LEU A 437 10.74 0.41 -7.49
CA LEU A 437 11.94 1.23 -7.43
C LEU A 437 13.12 0.47 -6.84
N TYR A 438 12.86 -0.34 -5.82
CA TYR A 438 13.91 -1.16 -5.25
C TYR A 438 14.45 -2.17 -6.27
N ASP A 439 13.58 -2.89 -6.97
CA ASP A 439 13.97 -3.85 -8.01
C ASP A 439 14.86 -3.19 -9.07
N ILE A 440 14.37 -2.08 -9.66
CA ILE A 440 15.07 -1.35 -10.71
C ILE A 440 16.41 -0.80 -10.21
N ASN A 441 16.45 -0.21 -9.02
CA ASN A 441 17.67 0.41 -8.48
C ASN A 441 18.75 -0.59 -8.11
N ASN A 442 18.35 -1.82 -7.77
CA ASN A 442 19.27 -2.89 -7.39
C ASN A 442 19.51 -3.91 -8.50
N LYS A 443 18.89 -3.73 -9.68
CA LYS A 443 18.95 -4.64 -10.83
C LYS A 443 18.56 -6.08 -10.45
N GLN A 444 17.45 -6.21 -9.72
CA GLN A 444 17.01 -7.52 -9.24
C GLN A 444 16.37 -8.32 -10.37
N THR A 445 15.49 -7.70 -11.16
CA THR A 445 14.90 -8.31 -12.35
C THR A 445 15.61 -7.81 -13.61
N THR A 446 16.08 -8.72 -14.46
CA THR A 446 16.74 -8.43 -15.75
C THR A 446 16.16 -9.28 -16.88
N ALA A 447 16.29 -8.81 -18.13
CA ALA A 447 15.71 -9.44 -19.32
C ALA A 447 16.34 -10.80 -19.72
#